data_AF-G0PNR1-F1
#
_entry.id   AF-G0PNR1-F1
#
_cell.length_a   1.000
_cell.length_b   1.000
_cell.length_c   1.000
_cell.angle_alpha   90.00
_cell.angle_beta   90.00
_cell.angle_gamma   90.00
#
_symmetry.space_group_name_H-M   'P 1'
#
loop_
_entity.id
_entity.type
_entity.pdbx_description
1 polymer ?
#
loop_
_entity_poly.entity_id
_entity_poly.type
_entity_poly.pdbx_seq_one_letter_code
_entity_poly.pdbx_strand_id
1 'polypeptide(L)'
;MTAGSSWIVPFILLASPLAVEMVKREEFKTCEQSAFCKQHRTISVRRGSQNHHNWSLQEPTGYELLANTISHQGAVWTASLQNSQNTLKLNVIGLTDSTVRIQIDEPETAIRKRYVPNPSLVAVPEELAFSSVDNGAQEAKIVGGNNKVKVVVTYKPFLVSIFNEFDELVAQVNRDGKLKVEEFRTKEEGKEYPEGFWEERFKSFTDHKQHGSSSVGVDISFVNFKTAYGLPEHADAFALRNTVGNTDPYRLYNLDVFEYELNNPMALYVSIPYILAHRANRSVGALWFNAAETWVDTQSSVTSKGLFGKMLDKVTGSSDNVPHFDAHFMSESGLVDIFFFVGPTVK
;
A
#
# COMPACT_ATOMS: atom_id res chain seq x y z
N MET A 1 45.10 -30.87 61.93
CA MET A 1 43.66 -31.03 62.22
C MET A 1 42.97 -29.82 61.61
N THR A 2 42.09 -30.09 60.67
CA THR A 2 41.67 -29.21 59.56
C THR A 2 40.59 -28.22 59.97
N ALA A 3 40.80 -26.95 59.63
CA ALA A 3 39.80 -25.89 59.70
C ALA A 3 38.79 -26.05 58.55
N GLY A 4 37.52 -26.30 58.87
CA GLY A 4 36.42 -26.35 57.91
C GLY A 4 35.82 -24.96 57.71
N SER A 5 36.02 -24.40 56.52
CA SER A 5 35.34 -23.18 56.07
C SER A 5 33.90 -23.52 55.65
N SER A 6 32.92 -22.98 56.38
CA SER A 6 31.52 -23.05 55.99
C SER A 6 31.24 -22.00 54.92
N TRP A 7 31.00 -22.46 53.70
CA TRP A 7 30.61 -21.62 52.57
C TRP A 7 29.14 -21.23 52.71
N ILE A 8 28.88 -19.94 52.92
CA ILE A 8 27.54 -19.36 52.75
C ILE A 8 27.31 -19.27 51.24
N VAL A 9 26.43 -20.13 50.71
CA VAL A 9 25.92 -20.03 49.34
C VAL A 9 24.84 -18.93 49.34
N PRO A 10 25.02 -17.81 48.61
CA PRO A 10 23.92 -16.88 48.41
C PRO A 10 22.99 -17.46 47.33
N PHE A 11 21.79 -17.85 47.73
CA PHE A 11 20.69 -18.09 46.79
C PHE A 11 20.37 -16.77 46.07
N ILE A 12 20.92 -16.61 44.87
CA ILE A 12 20.43 -15.61 43.92
C ILE A 12 19.05 -16.11 43.48
N LEU A 13 17.99 -15.53 44.04
CA LEU A 13 16.66 -15.53 43.45
C LEU A 13 16.77 -14.86 42.07
N LEU A 14 17.05 -15.66 41.04
CA LEU A 14 16.70 -15.32 39.67
C LEU A 14 15.18 -15.20 39.64
N ALA A 15 14.67 -13.99 39.89
CA ALA A 15 13.35 -13.61 39.44
C ALA A 15 13.39 -13.72 37.91
N SER A 16 13.01 -14.90 37.40
CA SER A 16 12.65 -15.02 36.00
C SER A 16 11.55 -13.99 35.78
N PRO A 17 11.73 -12.96 34.93
CA PRO A 17 10.61 -12.13 34.57
C PRO A 17 9.61 -13.07 33.92
N LEU A 18 8.49 -13.33 34.61
CA LEU A 18 7.31 -13.88 33.96
C LEU A 18 7.01 -12.88 32.85
N ALA A 19 7.24 -13.29 31.60
CA ALA A 19 6.83 -12.50 30.46
C ALA A 19 5.32 -12.34 30.59
N VAL A 20 4.88 -11.16 31.03
CA VAL A 20 3.47 -10.80 31.01
C VAL A 20 3.17 -10.51 29.55
N GLU A 21 2.55 -11.48 28.88
CA GLU A 21 1.98 -11.25 27.56
C GLU A 21 0.74 -10.37 27.76
N MET A 22 0.85 -9.09 27.36
CA MET A 22 -0.27 -8.16 27.47
C MET A 22 -1.36 -8.50 26.45
N VAL A 23 -0.97 -8.90 25.24
CA VAL A 23 -1.91 -9.29 24.17
C VAL A 23 -1.68 -10.72 23.71
N LYS A 24 -2.75 -11.48 23.50
CA LYS A 24 -2.73 -12.83 22.89
C LYS A 24 -2.54 -12.72 21.39
N ARG A 25 -1.30 -12.46 20.95
CA ARG A 25 -0.94 -12.22 19.54
C ARG A 25 -1.43 -13.34 18.62
N GLU A 26 -1.46 -14.58 19.10
CA GLU A 26 -1.92 -15.75 18.36
C GLU A 26 -3.41 -15.71 17.98
N GLU A 27 -4.24 -14.87 18.61
CA GLU A 27 -5.63 -14.61 18.21
C GLU A 27 -5.75 -13.70 16.98
N PHE A 28 -4.65 -13.08 16.54
CA PHE A 28 -4.65 -12.11 15.46
C PHE A 28 -3.68 -12.55 14.35
N LYS A 29 -4.19 -12.66 13.12
CA LYS A 29 -3.34 -12.99 11.96
C LYS A 29 -2.17 -12.01 11.83
N THR A 30 -0.98 -12.55 11.64
CA THR A 30 0.14 -11.84 11.00
C THR A 30 -0.10 -11.73 9.50
N CYS A 31 0.67 -10.89 8.80
CA CYS A 31 0.60 -10.82 7.33
C CYS A 31 0.91 -12.18 6.68
N GLU A 32 1.82 -12.97 7.27
CA GLU A 32 2.15 -14.31 6.80
C GLU A 32 0.97 -15.29 6.89
N GLN A 33 0.12 -15.11 7.89
CA GLN A 33 -1.09 -15.92 8.10
C GLN A 33 -2.32 -15.40 7.34
N SER A 34 -2.20 -14.24 6.69
CA SER A 34 -3.21 -13.69 5.79
C SER A 34 -2.78 -13.96 4.36
N ALA A 35 -3.46 -14.89 3.68
CA ALA A 35 -3.01 -15.39 2.38
C ALA A 35 -2.80 -14.25 1.36
N PHE A 36 -3.74 -13.31 1.26
CA PHE A 36 -3.59 -12.19 0.31
C PHE A 36 -2.45 -11.25 0.71
N CYS A 37 -2.28 -10.93 2.00
CA CYS A 37 -1.18 -10.07 2.45
C CYS A 37 0.17 -10.70 2.10
N LYS A 38 0.34 -11.98 2.46
CA LYS A 38 1.51 -12.78 2.10
C LYS A 38 1.79 -12.70 0.59
N GLN A 39 0.79 -12.98 -0.24
CA GLN A 39 0.92 -12.99 -1.70
C GLN A 39 1.36 -11.63 -2.26
N HIS A 40 0.75 -10.53 -1.82
CA HIS A 40 1.14 -9.19 -2.24
C HIS A 40 2.55 -8.80 -1.77
N ARG A 41 2.94 -9.21 -0.55
CA ARG A 41 4.26 -8.93 0.01
C ARG A 41 5.41 -9.65 -0.71
N THR A 42 5.10 -10.73 -1.43
CA THR A 42 6.07 -11.45 -2.28
C THR A 42 6.50 -10.65 -3.51
N ILE A 43 5.71 -9.66 -3.92
CA ILE A 43 6.02 -8.78 -5.06
C ILE A 43 7.13 -7.84 -4.63
N SER A 44 8.32 -8.11 -5.14
CA SER A 44 9.52 -7.38 -4.77
C SER A 44 10.04 -6.60 -5.96
N VAL A 45 10.61 -5.43 -5.65
CA VAL A 45 11.36 -4.67 -6.64
C VAL A 45 12.83 -4.99 -6.45
N ARG A 46 13.52 -5.35 -7.52
CA ARG A 46 14.98 -5.42 -7.53
C ARG A 46 15.56 -4.02 -7.36
N ARG A 47 15.65 -3.53 -6.12
CA ARG A 47 16.45 -2.35 -5.76
C ARG A 47 17.73 -2.86 -5.09
N GLY A 48 18.87 -2.57 -5.69
CA GLY A 48 20.16 -3.19 -5.35
C GLY A 48 20.51 -3.17 -3.85
N SER A 49 20.50 -4.34 -3.23
CA SER A 49 21.58 -4.92 -2.42
C SER A 49 21.10 -6.30 -1.99
N GLN A 50 21.85 -7.32 -2.38
CA GLN A 50 21.61 -8.71 -1.97
C GLN A 50 21.63 -8.84 -0.45
N ASN A 51 20.66 -9.57 0.09
CA ASN A 51 20.80 -10.59 1.14
C ASN A 51 19.52 -10.70 1.99
N HIS A 52 18.50 -11.38 1.45
CA HIS A 52 17.60 -12.18 2.29
C HIS A 52 17.38 -13.51 1.56
N HIS A 53 18.12 -14.53 2.01
CA HIS A 53 17.89 -15.90 1.57
C HIS A 53 16.59 -16.36 2.21
N ASN A 54 15.71 -16.93 1.38
CA ASN A 54 14.51 -17.70 1.74
C ASN A 54 13.13 -17.04 1.55
N TRP A 55 12.90 -16.39 0.39
CA TRP A 55 11.56 -16.23 -0.17
C TRP A 55 11.59 -16.29 -1.71
N SER A 56 10.62 -16.95 -2.35
CA SER A 56 10.43 -16.93 -3.81
C SER A 56 9.85 -15.57 -4.23
N LEU A 57 10.74 -14.62 -4.51
CA LEU A 57 10.39 -13.25 -4.87
C LEU A 57 9.73 -13.20 -6.27
N GLN A 58 8.58 -12.53 -6.38
CA GLN A 58 7.95 -12.21 -7.66
C GLN A 58 8.50 -10.88 -8.20
N GLU A 59 8.77 -10.84 -9.50
CA GLU A 59 9.10 -9.62 -10.24
C GLU A 59 7.88 -8.68 -10.34
N PRO A 60 8.06 -7.39 -10.70
CA PRO A 60 6.94 -6.48 -10.96
C PRO A 60 5.87 -7.07 -11.87
N THR A 61 4.61 -6.76 -11.60
CA THR A 61 3.45 -7.42 -12.22
C THR A 61 3.24 -7.09 -13.70
N GLY A 62 3.94 -6.07 -14.21
CA GLY A 62 4.11 -5.83 -15.64
C GLY A 62 2.88 -5.28 -16.37
N TYR A 63 2.01 -4.54 -15.69
CA TYR A 63 0.90 -3.86 -16.37
C TYR A 63 1.38 -2.81 -17.36
N GLU A 64 0.70 -2.76 -18.50
CA GLU A 64 0.86 -1.77 -19.55
C GLU A 64 -0.51 -1.20 -19.93
N LEU A 65 -0.56 0.06 -20.35
CA LEU A 65 -1.77 0.71 -20.82
C LEU A 65 -1.97 0.49 -22.32
N LEU A 66 -3.18 0.11 -22.73
CA LEU A 66 -3.56 -0.07 -24.12
C LEU A 66 -4.01 1.26 -24.73
N ALA A 67 -3.11 1.96 -25.43
CA ALA A 67 -3.37 3.32 -25.92
C ALA A 67 -4.60 3.46 -26.83
N ASN A 68 -4.95 2.42 -27.59
CA ASN A 68 -6.13 2.41 -28.45
C ASN A 68 -7.48 2.32 -27.69
N THR A 69 -7.44 2.09 -26.38
CA THR A 69 -8.64 2.01 -25.53
C THR A 69 -8.92 3.31 -24.78
N ILE A 70 -8.08 4.33 -24.96
CA ILE A 70 -8.24 5.61 -24.28
C ILE A 70 -9.53 6.30 -24.74
N SER A 71 -10.33 6.74 -23.78
CA SER A 71 -11.51 7.56 -23.99
C SER A 71 -11.58 8.65 -22.92
N HIS A 72 -12.16 9.80 -23.26
CA HIS A 72 -12.32 10.92 -22.35
C HIS A 72 -13.70 11.55 -22.53
N GLN A 73 -14.41 11.75 -21.43
CA GLN A 73 -15.67 12.47 -21.39
C GLN A 73 -15.73 13.34 -20.14
N GLY A 74 -15.68 14.67 -20.33
CA GLY A 74 -15.81 15.64 -19.24
C GLY A 74 -14.70 15.47 -18.20
N ALA A 75 -15.07 15.00 -17.00
CA ALA A 75 -14.17 14.82 -15.87
C ALA A 75 -13.51 13.44 -15.81
N VAL A 76 -13.89 12.52 -16.70
CA VAL A 76 -13.51 11.11 -16.63
C VAL A 76 -12.65 10.76 -17.83
N TRP A 77 -11.43 10.28 -17.57
CA TRP A 77 -10.52 9.72 -18.56
C TRP A 77 -10.37 8.24 -18.25
N THR A 78 -10.56 7.39 -19.26
CA THR A 78 -10.60 5.93 -19.10
C THR A 78 -9.66 5.23 -20.06
N ALA A 79 -9.07 4.12 -19.63
CA ALA A 79 -8.28 3.24 -20.48
C ALA A 79 -8.27 1.81 -19.93
N SER A 80 -7.85 0.84 -20.74
CA SER A 80 -7.59 -0.52 -20.29
C SER A 80 -6.11 -0.71 -19.95
N LEU A 81 -5.84 -1.38 -18.83
CA LEU A 81 -4.53 -1.89 -18.45
C LEU A 81 -4.49 -3.39 -18.75
N GLN A 82 -3.34 -3.92 -19.13
CA GLN A 82 -3.17 -5.34 -19.40
C GLN A 82 -1.80 -5.84 -18.92
N ASN A 83 -1.76 -7.07 -18.41
CA ASN A 83 -0.54 -7.83 -18.24
C ASN A 83 -0.74 -9.28 -18.73
N SER A 84 0.17 -10.19 -18.38
CA SER A 84 0.07 -11.61 -18.76
C SER A 84 -1.06 -12.38 -18.07
N GLN A 85 -1.63 -11.82 -17.00
CA GLN A 85 -2.65 -12.47 -16.18
C GLN A 85 -4.06 -12.00 -16.53
N ASN A 86 -4.25 -10.69 -16.72
CA ASN A 86 -5.57 -10.10 -16.88
C ASN A 86 -5.56 -8.73 -17.58
N THR A 87 -6.78 -8.20 -17.76
CA THR A 87 -7.05 -6.84 -18.23
C THR A 87 -7.89 -6.11 -17.19
N LEU A 88 -7.57 -4.85 -16.91
CA LEU A 88 -8.27 -4.01 -15.93
C LEU A 88 -8.76 -2.72 -16.60
N LYS A 89 -9.74 -2.07 -15.97
CA LYS A 89 -10.24 -0.75 -16.35
C LYS A 89 -9.65 0.31 -15.41
N LEU A 90 -8.98 1.31 -15.98
CA LEU A 90 -8.46 2.48 -15.28
C LEU A 90 -9.39 3.67 -15.55
N ASN A 91 -9.80 4.36 -14.48
CA ASN A 91 -10.42 5.68 -14.55
C ASN A 91 -9.55 6.70 -13.81
N VAL A 92 -9.32 7.85 -14.44
CA VAL A 92 -8.79 9.08 -13.80
C VAL A 92 -9.92 10.10 -13.81
N ILE A 93 -10.30 10.60 -12.64
CA ILE A 93 -11.46 11.46 -12.45
C ILE A 93 -11.03 12.75 -11.75
N GLY A 94 -11.32 13.91 -12.36
CA GLY A 94 -11.06 15.22 -11.78
C GLY A 94 -12.24 15.70 -10.93
N LEU A 95 -11.95 16.25 -9.75
CA LEU A 95 -12.96 16.78 -8.83
C LEU A 95 -12.81 18.30 -8.62
N THR A 96 -13.88 18.94 -8.17
CA THR A 96 -14.02 20.40 -8.01
C THR A 96 -13.00 21.03 -7.03
N ASP A 97 -12.55 20.28 -6.03
CA ASP A 97 -11.61 20.72 -4.98
C ASP A 97 -10.13 20.49 -5.35
N SER A 98 -9.82 20.19 -6.62
CA SER A 98 -8.49 19.76 -7.11
C SER A 98 -8.07 18.35 -6.67
N THR A 99 -8.97 17.59 -6.06
CA THR A 99 -8.74 16.17 -5.83
C THR A 99 -8.76 15.42 -7.16
N VAL A 100 -7.85 14.46 -7.32
CA VAL A 100 -7.90 13.48 -8.41
C VAL A 100 -8.25 12.14 -7.81
N ARG A 101 -9.26 11.49 -8.38
CA ARG A 101 -9.64 10.12 -8.03
C ARG A 101 -9.13 9.16 -9.11
N ILE A 102 -8.41 8.12 -8.68
CA ILE A 102 -7.91 7.05 -9.54
C ILE A 102 -8.62 5.77 -9.16
N GLN A 103 -9.29 5.13 -10.11
CA GLN A 103 -9.94 3.84 -9.92
C GLN A 103 -9.34 2.80 -10.85
N ILE A 104 -9.03 1.62 -10.32
CA ILE A 104 -8.66 0.44 -11.10
C ILE A 104 -9.56 -0.71 -10.68
N ASP A 105 -10.34 -1.22 -11.63
CA ASP A 105 -11.36 -2.25 -11.44
C ASP A 105 -11.24 -3.34 -12.52
N GLU A 106 -11.91 -4.46 -12.32
CA GLU A 106 -12.12 -5.44 -13.37
C GLU A 106 -13.02 -4.86 -14.50
N PRO A 107 -12.92 -5.38 -15.72
CA PRO A 107 -13.77 -4.96 -16.83
C PRO A 107 -15.24 -5.31 -16.57
N GLU A 108 -16.15 -4.66 -17.30
CA GLU A 108 -17.61 -4.92 -17.19
C GLU A 108 -18.00 -6.37 -17.49
N THR A 109 -17.12 -7.14 -18.15
CA THR A 109 -17.29 -8.57 -18.44
C THR A 109 -16.95 -9.48 -17.26
N ALA A 110 -16.49 -8.93 -16.13
CA ALA A 110 -16.19 -9.70 -14.93
C ALA A 110 -17.44 -10.43 -14.42
N ILE A 111 -17.24 -11.61 -13.84
CA ILE A 111 -18.35 -12.46 -13.37
C ILE A 111 -19.08 -11.85 -12.17
N ARG A 112 -18.49 -10.85 -11.51
CA ARG A 112 -19.02 -10.18 -10.33
C ARG A 112 -18.45 -8.77 -10.22
N LYS A 113 -19.30 -7.82 -9.79
CA LYS A 113 -18.86 -6.46 -9.48
C LYS A 113 -18.08 -6.39 -8.17
N ARG A 114 -16.99 -5.65 -8.16
CA ARG A 114 -16.24 -5.32 -6.94
C ARG A 114 -17.05 -4.37 -6.06
N TYR A 115 -16.85 -4.48 -4.75
CA TYR A 115 -17.48 -3.57 -3.81
C TYR A 115 -16.86 -2.17 -3.93
N VAL A 116 -17.71 -1.16 -4.14
CA VAL A 116 -17.34 0.26 -4.09
C VAL A 116 -17.95 0.82 -2.81
N PRO A 117 -17.15 1.34 -1.86
CA PRO A 117 -17.71 1.89 -0.63
C PRO A 117 -18.70 3.02 -0.91
N ASN A 118 -19.81 3.03 -0.19
CA ASN A 118 -20.78 4.13 -0.26
C ASN A 118 -20.33 5.25 0.70
N PRO A 119 -20.09 6.48 0.22
CA PRO A 119 -19.80 7.62 1.10
C PRO A 119 -21.03 7.97 1.94
N SER A 120 -21.15 7.38 3.14
CA SER A 120 -22.36 7.43 3.95
C SER A 120 -22.49 8.70 4.81
N LEU A 121 -21.39 9.42 5.08
CA LEU A 121 -21.36 10.55 6.02
C LEU A 121 -20.81 11.86 5.42
N VAL A 122 -20.08 11.80 4.30
CA VAL A 122 -19.48 12.96 3.63
C VAL A 122 -19.67 12.81 2.13
N ALA A 123 -20.29 13.80 1.48
CA ALA A 123 -20.44 13.79 0.03
C ALA A 123 -19.05 13.86 -0.64
N VAL A 124 -18.83 13.00 -1.63
CA VAL A 124 -17.67 13.12 -2.51
C VAL A 124 -17.83 14.43 -3.30
N PRO A 125 -16.76 15.24 -3.46
CA PRO A 125 -16.82 16.46 -4.26
C PRO A 125 -17.31 16.17 -5.68
N GLU A 126 -18.02 17.15 -6.27
CA GLU A 126 -18.54 17.00 -7.63
C GLU A 126 -17.41 16.85 -8.65
N GLU A 127 -17.70 16.12 -9.73
CA GLU A 127 -16.82 15.96 -10.87
C GLU A 127 -16.61 17.29 -11.60
N LEU A 128 -15.36 17.58 -11.96
CA LEU A 128 -14.98 18.77 -12.72
C LEU A 128 -14.26 18.37 -14.01
N ALA A 129 -14.79 18.82 -15.14
CA ALA A 129 -14.22 18.51 -16.45
C ALA A 129 -12.73 18.91 -16.54
N PHE A 130 -11.93 18.07 -17.18
CA PHE A 130 -10.51 18.37 -17.40
C PHE A 130 -10.34 19.61 -18.28
N SER A 131 -9.37 20.46 -17.95
CA SER A 131 -9.08 21.66 -18.73
C SER A 131 -8.32 21.32 -20.01
N SER A 132 -7.48 20.29 -19.98
CA SER A 132 -6.83 19.72 -21.16
C SER A 132 -6.51 18.24 -20.98
N VAL A 133 -6.53 17.52 -22.10
CA VAL A 133 -6.14 16.12 -22.22
C VAL A 133 -5.31 15.98 -23.50
N ASP A 134 -4.07 15.53 -23.36
CA ASP A 134 -3.16 15.23 -24.47
C ASP A 134 -2.77 13.75 -24.40
N ASN A 135 -3.27 12.95 -25.36
CA ASN A 135 -2.99 11.52 -25.45
C ASN A 135 -1.84 11.29 -26.43
N GLY A 136 -0.61 11.29 -25.90
CA GLY A 136 0.60 11.02 -26.67
C GLY A 136 0.81 9.52 -26.96
N ALA A 137 1.94 9.21 -27.61
CA ALA A 137 2.29 7.85 -28.00
C ALA A 137 2.74 6.95 -26.83
N GLN A 138 3.34 7.54 -25.79
CA GLN A 138 3.92 6.82 -24.64
C GLN A 138 3.29 7.22 -23.30
N GLU A 139 2.59 8.35 -23.28
CA GLU A 139 1.98 8.90 -22.08
C GLU A 139 0.77 9.78 -22.43
N ALA A 140 -0.16 9.88 -21.49
CA ALA A 140 -1.24 10.85 -21.52
C ALA A 140 -0.99 11.94 -20.47
N LYS A 141 -1.25 13.21 -20.81
CA LYS A 141 -1.17 14.35 -19.89
C LYS A 141 -2.57 14.92 -19.69
N ILE A 142 -3.02 14.93 -18.44
CA ILE A 142 -4.38 15.31 -18.05
C ILE A 142 -4.26 16.46 -17.05
N VAL A 143 -4.86 17.60 -17.34
CA VAL A 143 -4.86 18.76 -16.43
C VAL A 143 -6.24 18.89 -15.80
N GLY A 144 -6.28 18.94 -14.46
CA GLY A 144 -7.50 19.14 -13.68
C GLY A 144 -8.21 20.44 -14.05
N GLY A 145 -9.54 20.47 -13.96
CA GLY A 145 -10.32 21.61 -14.46
C GLY A 145 -9.98 22.98 -13.87
N ASN A 146 -9.43 23.01 -12.67
CA ASN A 146 -8.96 24.25 -12.01
C ASN A 146 -7.47 24.56 -12.22
N ASN A 147 -6.77 23.77 -13.05
CA ASN A 147 -5.34 23.87 -13.35
C ASN A 147 -4.39 23.72 -12.16
N LYS A 148 -4.86 23.22 -11.01
CA LYS A 148 -4.04 23.01 -9.81
C LYS A 148 -3.42 21.62 -9.69
N VAL A 149 -3.81 20.71 -10.56
CA VAL A 149 -3.31 19.34 -10.59
C VAL A 149 -3.08 18.91 -12.04
N LYS A 150 -1.96 18.23 -12.27
CA LYS A 150 -1.65 17.58 -13.54
C LYS A 150 -1.33 16.12 -13.28
N VAL A 151 -1.95 15.24 -14.06
CA VAL A 151 -1.74 13.79 -14.01
C VAL A 151 -1.06 13.38 -15.31
N VAL A 152 0.03 12.63 -15.20
CA VAL A 152 0.71 12.01 -16.34
C VAL A 152 0.59 10.50 -16.19
N VAL A 153 -0.04 9.85 -17.16
CA VAL A 153 -0.17 8.39 -17.21
C VAL A 153 0.81 7.85 -18.23
N THR A 154 1.92 7.27 -17.79
CA THR A 154 2.89 6.57 -18.63
C THR A 154 2.38 5.17 -18.94
N TYR A 155 2.46 4.73 -20.20
CA TYR A 155 1.80 3.52 -20.65
C TYR A 155 2.60 2.24 -20.37
N LYS A 156 3.92 2.26 -20.56
CA LYS A 156 4.79 1.08 -20.47
C LYS A 156 6.15 1.41 -19.82
N PRO A 157 6.43 0.89 -18.60
CA PRO A 157 5.47 0.25 -17.69
C PRO A 157 4.38 1.24 -17.26
N PHE A 158 3.20 0.73 -16.87
CA PHE A 158 2.10 1.55 -16.36
C PHE A 158 2.53 2.30 -15.08
N LEU A 159 2.44 3.63 -15.11
CA LEU A 159 2.78 4.51 -14.00
C LEU A 159 1.90 5.76 -14.06
N VAL A 160 1.34 6.17 -12.92
CA VAL A 160 0.64 7.46 -12.81
C VAL A 160 1.50 8.41 -11.99
N SER A 161 1.81 9.59 -12.54
CA SER A 161 2.56 10.65 -11.87
C SER A 161 1.68 11.86 -11.65
N ILE A 162 1.65 12.37 -10.41
CA ILE A 162 0.77 13.45 -9.97
C ILE A 162 1.61 14.67 -9.64
N PHE A 163 1.27 15.79 -10.28
CA PHE A 163 1.93 17.08 -10.13
C PHE A 163 0.96 18.09 -9.52
N ASN A 164 1.47 18.96 -8.65
CA ASN A 164 0.68 20.04 -8.04
C ASN A 164 0.69 21.32 -8.91
N GLU A 165 0.07 22.38 -8.38
CA GLU A 165 -0.03 23.69 -9.06
C GLU A 165 1.31 24.39 -9.31
N PHE A 166 2.40 23.92 -8.68
CA PHE A 166 3.76 24.42 -8.85
C PHE A 166 4.59 23.60 -9.85
N ASP A 167 3.94 22.67 -10.56
CA ASP A 167 4.59 21.71 -11.46
C ASP A 167 5.58 20.76 -10.76
N GLU A 168 5.44 20.58 -9.44
CA GLU A 168 6.24 19.65 -8.66
C GLU A 168 5.61 18.25 -8.70
N LEU A 169 6.39 17.22 -9.04
CA LEU A 169 6.00 15.82 -8.87
C LEU A 169 5.86 15.52 -7.37
N VAL A 170 4.66 15.17 -6.94
CA VAL A 170 4.33 14.97 -5.51
C VAL A 170 3.99 13.54 -5.14
N ALA A 171 3.41 12.78 -6.07
CA ALA A 171 3.08 11.38 -5.85
C ALA A 171 3.16 10.57 -7.14
N GLN A 172 3.42 9.28 -6.99
CA GLN A 172 3.37 8.31 -8.08
C GLN A 172 2.61 7.06 -7.65
N VAL A 173 1.82 6.49 -8.55
CA VAL A 173 1.11 5.21 -8.35
C VAL A 173 1.74 4.17 -9.25
N ASN A 174 2.03 3.00 -8.70
CA ASN A 174 2.64 1.87 -9.39
C ASN A 174 4.09 2.12 -9.86
N ARG A 175 4.86 2.96 -9.16
CA ARG A 175 6.27 3.23 -9.47
C ARG A 175 7.11 1.95 -9.35
N ASP A 176 6.77 1.12 -8.37
CA ASP A 176 7.41 -0.15 -8.09
C ASP A 176 6.78 -1.35 -8.81
N GLY A 177 5.75 -1.10 -9.63
CA GLY A 177 5.08 -2.13 -10.39
C GLY A 177 4.39 -3.18 -9.50
N LYS A 178 3.85 -2.77 -8.35
CA LYS A 178 3.16 -3.65 -7.41
C LYS A 178 1.65 -3.71 -7.61
N LEU A 179 1.10 -3.05 -8.64
CA LEU A 179 -0.30 -3.17 -9.01
C LEU A 179 -0.64 -4.65 -9.18
N LYS A 180 -1.57 -5.17 -8.39
CA LYS A 180 -2.08 -6.54 -8.50
C LYS A 180 -3.56 -6.52 -8.20
N VAL A 181 -4.35 -7.08 -9.09
CA VAL A 181 -5.79 -7.29 -8.93
C VAL A 181 -6.05 -8.75 -9.23
N GLU A 182 -6.49 -9.51 -8.23
CA GLU A 182 -6.84 -10.91 -8.39
C GLU A 182 -8.31 -11.01 -8.83
N GLU A 183 -8.53 -11.32 -10.11
CA GLU A 183 -9.87 -11.40 -10.69
C GLU A 183 -10.74 -12.48 -10.05
N PHE A 184 -12.03 -12.16 -9.94
CA PHE A 184 -13.03 -13.15 -9.55
C PHE A 184 -13.04 -14.28 -10.56
N ARG A 185 -13.03 -15.52 -10.06
CA ARG A 185 -13.06 -16.71 -10.91
C ARG A 185 -13.92 -17.82 -10.33
N THR A 186 -14.30 -18.74 -11.19
CA THR A 186 -14.87 -20.03 -10.79
C THR A 186 -13.74 -21.03 -10.56
N LYS A 187 -13.93 -21.94 -9.60
CA LYS A 187 -12.94 -22.98 -9.31
C LYS A 187 -12.92 -24.00 -10.45
N GLU A 188 -11.77 -24.14 -11.09
CA GLU A 188 -11.54 -25.11 -12.17
C GLU A 188 -11.01 -26.42 -11.55
N GLU A 189 -11.66 -27.55 -11.87
CA GLU A 189 -11.18 -28.87 -11.42
C GLU A 189 -9.81 -29.19 -12.05
N GLY A 190 -8.88 -29.69 -11.24
CA GLY A 190 -7.53 -30.08 -11.68
C GLY A 190 -6.54 -28.92 -11.87
N LYS A 191 -6.95 -27.67 -11.69
CA LYS A 191 -6.05 -26.50 -11.71
C LYS A 191 -5.47 -26.24 -10.32
N GLU A 192 -4.15 -26.08 -10.25
CA GLU A 192 -3.48 -25.68 -9.02
C GLU A 192 -3.59 -24.17 -8.82
N TYR A 193 -3.87 -23.77 -7.57
CA TYR A 193 -3.94 -22.37 -7.16
C TYR A 193 -2.99 -22.14 -5.99
N PRO A 194 -2.52 -20.90 -5.79
CA PRO A 194 -1.71 -20.56 -4.63
C PRO A 194 -2.41 -20.93 -3.32
N GLU A 195 -1.62 -21.24 -2.29
CA GLU A 195 -2.13 -21.50 -0.95
C GLU A 195 -3.01 -20.34 -0.46
N GLY A 196 -4.17 -20.66 0.12
CA GLY A 196 -5.14 -19.68 0.60
C GLY A 196 -5.89 -18.90 -0.48
N PHE A 197 -5.71 -19.25 -1.77
CA PHE A 197 -6.49 -18.63 -2.85
C PHE A 197 -7.98 -18.98 -2.78
N TRP A 198 -8.33 -20.20 -2.34
CA TRP A 198 -9.72 -20.61 -2.12
C TRP A 198 -9.99 -20.67 -0.61
N GLU A 199 -10.11 -21.88 -0.06
CA GLU A 199 -10.37 -22.03 1.36
C GLU A 199 -9.14 -21.64 2.18
N GLU A 200 -9.37 -20.85 3.22
CA GLU A 200 -8.35 -20.44 4.18
C GLU A 200 -8.87 -20.73 5.58
N ARG A 201 -8.02 -21.32 6.43
CA ARG A 201 -8.37 -21.65 7.80
C ARG A 201 -7.56 -20.82 8.77
N PHE A 202 -8.24 -20.20 9.73
CA PHE A 202 -7.61 -19.57 10.88
C PHE A 202 -8.25 -20.10 12.15
N LYS A 203 -7.46 -20.84 12.93
CA LYS A 203 -7.94 -21.58 14.11
C LYS A 203 -9.12 -22.50 13.76
N SER A 204 -10.26 -22.29 14.41
CA SER A 204 -11.49 -23.05 14.21
C SER A 204 -12.34 -22.54 13.04
N PHE A 205 -12.00 -21.39 12.45
CA PHE A 205 -12.77 -20.75 11.39
C PHE A 205 -12.21 -21.11 10.02
N THR A 206 -13.11 -21.50 9.11
CA THR A 206 -12.81 -21.72 7.70
C THR A 206 -13.55 -20.69 6.89
N ASP A 207 -12.81 -19.88 6.14
CA ASP A 207 -13.34 -19.02 5.10
C ASP A 207 -13.27 -19.78 3.77
N HIS A 208 -14.41 -19.99 3.12
CA HIS A 208 -14.51 -20.78 1.90
C HIS A 208 -14.12 -20.01 0.62
N LYS A 209 -14.08 -18.67 0.65
CA LYS A 209 -13.86 -17.77 -0.51
C LYS A 209 -14.53 -18.28 -1.80
N GLN A 210 -15.84 -18.10 -1.92
CA GLN A 210 -16.65 -18.64 -3.03
C GLN A 210 -16.14 -18.29 -4.44
N HIS A 211 -15.46 -17.15 -4.60
CA HIS A 211 -14.90 -16.69 -5.88
C HIS A 211 -13.37 -16.59 -5.86
N GLY A 212 -12.74 -17.29 -4.91
CA GLY A 212 -11.31 -17.22 -4.65
C GLY A 212 -10.89 -15.89 -4.06
N SER A 213 -9.59 -15.69 -3.97
CA SER A 213 -8.98 -14.45 -3.53
C SER A 213 -9.30 -13.36 -4.54
N SER A 214 -9.80 -12.24 -4.05
CA SER A 214 -10.19 -11.08 -4.85
C SER A 214 -9.34 -9.86 -4.49
N SER A 215 -8.13 -10.06 -4.01
CA SER A 215 -7.34 -8.98 -3.42
C SER A 215 -6.90 -7.96 -4.46
N VAL A 216 -6.74 -6.72 -4.00
CA VAL A 216 -6.23 -5.60 -4.79
C VAL A 216 -5.08 -4.93 -4.05
N GLY A 217 -4.09 -4.46 -4.78
CA GLY A 217 -2.98 -3.74 -4.18
C GLY A 217 -2.19 -2.95 -5.20
N VAL A 218 -1.55 -1.88 -4.74
CA VAL A 218 -0.68 -1.01 -5.53
C VAL A 218 0.19 -0.16 -4.62
N ASP A 219 1.40 0.17 -5.08
CA ASP A 219 2.29 1.10 -4.39
C ASP A 219 1.98 2.57 -4.73
N ILE A 220 2.09 3.41 -3.70
CA ILE A 220 2.04 4.87 -3.78
C ILE A 220 3.37 5.41 -3.25
N SER A 221 4.10 6.12 -4.09
CA SER A 221 5.33 6.82 -3.71
C SER A 221 5.07 8.31 -3.52
N PHE A 222 5.28 8.83 -2.31
CA PHE A 222 5.25 10.27 -2.02
C PHE A 222 6.63 10.88 -2.32
N VAL A 223 6.73 11.61 -3.41
CA VAL A 223 7.99 12.12 -3.96
C VAL A 223 8.43 13.38 -3.23
N ASN A 224 9.71 13.44 -2.87
CA ASN A 224 10.34 14.49 -2.06
C ASN A 224 9.89 14.55 -0.59
N PHE A 225 9.31 13.45 -0.08
CA PHE A 225 8.91 13.31 1.32
C PHE A 225 9.75 12.23 2.02
N LYS A 226 10.14 12.49 3.27
CA LYS A 226 10.95 11.55 4.07
C LYS A 226 10.12 10.70 5.02
N THR A 227 8.92 11.18 5.35
CA THR A 227 8.06 10.67 6.42
C THR A 227 6.62 10.89 6.00
N ALA A 228 5.75 9.96 6.40
CA ALA A 228 4.31 10.09 6.30
C ALA A 228 3.64 9.77 7.64
N TYR A 229 2.36 10.09 7.74
CA TYR A 229 1.52 10.04 8.94
C TYR A 229 0.14 9.48 8.56
N GLY A 230 -0.65 9.10 9.56
CA GLY A 230 -2.02 8.63 9.36
C GLY A 230 -2.15 7.13 9.56
N LEU A 231 -3.00 6.50 8.75
CA LEU A 231 -3.39 5.09 8.88
C LEU A 231 -3.83 4.67 10.29
N PRO A 232 -4.60 5.47 11.06
CA PRO A 232 -5.03 5.02 12.39
C PRO A 232 -6.02 3.84 12.28
N GLU A 233 -6.21 3.04 13.32
CA GLU A 233 -5.73 3.21 14.69
C GLU A 233 -4.65 2.20 15.08
N HIS A 234 -3.49 2.70 15.50
CA HIS A 234 -2.38 1.91 16.03
C HIS A 234 -1.82 2.56 17.29
N ALA A 235 -1.44 1.74 18.26
CA ALA A 235 -0.71 2.19 19.44
C ALA A 235 0.77 2.41 19.09
N ASP A 236 1.04 3.32 18.15
CA ASP A 236 2.37 3.55 17.59
C ASP A 236 2.72 5.06 17.58
N ALA A 237 3.95 5.39 17.18
CA ALA A 237 4.39 6.75 16.96
C ALA A 237 3.55 7.44 15.88
N PHE A 238 3.39 8.75 16.01
CA PHE A 238 2.63 9.56 15.04
C PHE A 238 3.20 9.46 13.62
N ALA A 239 4.53 9.48 13.49
CA ALA A 239 5.22 9.25 12.22
C ALA A 239 5.30 7.75 11.92
N LEU A 240 4.85 7.36 10.72
CA LEU A 240 4.88 5.96 10.28
C LEU A 240 6.33 5.47 10.19
N ARG A 241 6.59 4.31 10.80
CA ARG A 241 7.89 3.62 10.73
C ARG A 241 8.05 2.86 9.41
N ASN A 242 9.23 2.30 9.15
CA ASN A 242 9.43 1.36 8.04
C ASN A 242 9.00 -0.04 8.47
N THR A 243 8.12 -0.69 7.71
CA THR A 243 7.70 -2.08 7.97
C THR A 243 8.45 -3.08 7.10
N VAL A 244 8.82 -2.69 5.87
CA VAL A 244 9.53 -3.56 4.92
C VAL A 244 10.87 -4.02 5.52
N GLY A 245 11.00 -5.34 5.70
CA GLY A 245 12.20 -5.98 6.27
C GLY A 245 12.36 -5.85 7.78
N ASN A 246 11.41 -5.21 8.49
CA ASN A 246 11.53 -4.98 9.94
C ASN A 246 10.39 -5.63 10.74
N THR A 247 9.14 -5.46 10.32
CA THR A 247 7.94 -5.88 11.06
C THR A 247 6.85 -6.34 10.10
N ASP A 248 5.67 -6.71 10.61
CA ASP A 248 4.46 -6.76 9.79
C ASP A 248 4.06 -5.37 9.25
N PRO A 249 3.31 -5.28 8.14
CA PRO A 249 2.72 -4.04 7.65
C PRO A 249 1.73 -3.47 8.67
N TYR A 250 1.39 -2.17 8.55
CA TYR A 250 0.25 -1.61 9.28
C TYR A 250 -1.03 -2.30 8.85
N ARG A 251 -1.76 -2.88 9.81
CA ARG A 251 -3.03 -3.56 9.54
C ARG A 251 -4.19 -2.62 9.85
N LEU A 252 -5.14 -2.54 8.93
CA LEU A 252 -6.40 -1.82 9.04
C LEU A 252 -7.53 -2.84 8.95
N TYR A 253 -7.97 -3.27 10.13
CA TYR A 253 -9.08 -4.20 10.30
C TYR A 253 -9.64 -3.99 11.71
N ASN A 254 -10.88 -3.50 11.80
CA ASN A 254 -11.46 -3.14 13.10
C ASN A 254 -11.60 -4.40 13.97
N LEU A 255 -10.80 -4.46 15.04
CA LEU A 255 -10.68 -5.59 15.94
C LEU A 255 -10.83 -5.14 17.39
N ASP A 256 -11.46 -5.99 18.19
CA ASP A 256 -11.45 -5.86 19.64
C ASP A 256 -10.15 -6.51 20.19
N VAL A 257 -9.14 -5.69 20.44
CA VAL A 257 -7.81 -6.14 20.90
C VAL A 257 -7.65 -5.86 22.39
N PHE A 258 -8.04 -6.84 23.20
CA PHE A 258 -7.89 -6.79 24.65
C PHE A 258 -6.42 -6.60 25.06
N GLU A 259 -6.18 -5.65 25.98
CA GLU A 259 -4.84 -5.33 26.54
C GLU A 259 -3.75 -5.10 25.48
N TYR A 260 -4.10 -4.39 24.40
CA TYR A 260 -3.18 -4.10 23.30
C TYR A 260 -1.80 -3.57 23.77
N GLU A 261 -0.75 -3.99 23.08
CA GLU A 261 0.62 -3.54 23.32
C GLU A 261 0.92 -2.23 22.58
N LEU A 262 1.96 -1.52 23.03
CA LEU A 262 2.45 -0.29 22.39
C LEU A 262 3.52 -0.57 21.31
N ASN A 263 3.81 0.43 20.49
CA ASN A 263 4.90 0.50 19.52
C ASN A 263 4.89 -0.61 18.45
N ASN A 264 3.71 -1.02 17.99
CA ASN A 264 3.56 -2.08 17.00
C ASN A 264 2.42 -1.77 15.98
N PRO A 265 2.42 -2.43 14.81
CA PRO A 265 1.51 -2.12 13.71
C PRO A 265 0.20 -2.94 13.70
N MET A 266 -0.15 -3.63 14.81
CA MET A 266 -1.38 -4.42 14.89
C MET A 266 -2.61 -3.52 14.83
N ALA A 267 -3.61 -3.92 14.05
CA ALA A 267 -4.88 -3.20 13.95
C ALA A 267 -5.57 -3.12 15.32
N LEU A 268 -6.27 -2.01 15.56
CA LEU A 268 -7.12 -1.80 16.73
C LEU A 268 -8.58 -1.59 16.30
N TYR A 269 -9.32 -0.70 16.96
CA TYR A 269 -10.79 -0.63 16.88
C TYR A 269 -11.31 0.11 15.65
N VAL A 270 -10.52 1.02 15.09
CA VAL A 270 -10.90 1.89 13.98
C VAL A 270 -9.86 1.82 12.87
N SER A 271 -10.32 1.96 11.63
CA SER A 271 -9.48 2.01 10.43
C SER A 271 -9.84 3.24 9.61
N ILE A 272 -8.88 4.14 9.41
CA ILE A 272 -8.98 5.24 8.46
C ILE A 272 -7.84 5.10 7.46
N PRO A 273 -8.10 4.61 6.23
CA PRO A 273 -7.06 4.34 5.23
C PRO A 273 -6.57 5.62 4.52
N TYR A 274 -6.18 6.62 5.32
CA TYR A 274 -5.66 7.91 4.87
C TYR A 274 -4.20 8.06 5.27
N ILE A 275 -3.35 8.43 4.32
CA ILE A 275 -1.94 8.71 4.54
C ILE A 275 -1.63 10.15 4.13
N LEU A 276 -0.85 10.85 4.96
CA LEU A 276 -0.42 12.23 4.74
C LEU A 276 1.12 12.27 4.73
N ALA A 277 1.70 12.74 3.63
CA ALA A 277 3.12 13.07 3.55
C ALA A 277 3.30 14.58 3.73
N HIS A 278 4.20 14.98 4.63
CA HIS A 278 4.41 16.40 4.97
C HIS A 278 5.89 16.77 4.98
N ARG A 279 6.19 17.96 4.44
CA ARG A 279 7.48 18.66 4.53
C ARG A 279 7.22 20.16 4.70
N ALA A 280 8.25 20.93 5.03
CA ALA A 280 8.15 22.33 5.45
C ALA A 280 7.22 23.23 4.62
N ASN A 281 7.10 23.02 3.31
CA ASN A 281 6.30 23.85 2.40
C ASN A 281 5.27 23.08 1.55
N ARG A 282 5.13 21.77 1.75
CA ARG A 282 4.23 20.92 0.96
C ARG A 282 3.61 19.83 1.82
N SER A 283 2.35 19.53 1.55
CA SER A 283 1.62 18.41 2.12
C SER A 283 0.82 17.75 1.02
N VAL A 284 0.85 16.41 0.98
CA VAL A 284 0.11 15.62 -0.01
C VAL A 284 -0.53 14.48 0.76
N GLY A 285 -1.82 14.26 0.52
CA GLY A 285 -2.57 13.16 1.11
C GLY A 285 -3.03 12.16 0.05
N ALA A 286 -3.22 10.92 0.47
CA ALA A 286 -3.96 9.93 -0.30
C ALA A 286 -4.96 9.21 0.63
N LEU A 287 -6.21 9.12 0.20
CA LEU A 287 -7.22 8.26 0.82
C LEU A 287 -7.37 7.01 -0.05
N TRP A 288 -7.01 5.86 0.49
CA TRP A 288 -7.28 4.55 -0.09
C TRP A 288 -8.72 4.17 0.26
N PHE A 289 -9.65 4.44 -0.65
CA PHE A 289 -11.09 4.32 -0.41
C PHE A 289 -11.57 2.88 -0.57
N ASN A 290 -11.18 2.03 0.38
CA ASN A 290 -11.53 0.61 0.45
C ASN A 290 -11.98 0.25 1.88
N ALA A 291 -12.96 -0.64 2.00
CA ALA A 291 -13.56 -1.02 3.29
C ALA A 291 -13.18 -2.44 3.75
N ALA A 292 -12.46 -3.20 2.93
CA ALA A 292 -12.00 -4.54 3.28
C ALA A 292 -10.78 -4.49 4.23
N GLU A 293 -10.41 -5.65 4.79
CA GLU A 293 -9.14 -5.79 5.49
C GLU A 293 -8.01 -5.25 4.62
N THR A 294 -7.22 -4.32 5.15
CA THR A 294 -6.15 -3.64 4.41
C THR A 294 -4.84 -3.71 5.17
N TRP A 295 -3.75 -4.02 4.47
CA TRP A 295 -2.39 -3.99 4.98
C TRP A 295 -1.59 -2.94 4.21
N VAL A 296 -0.73 -2.20 4.92
CA VAL A 296 0.07 -1.13 4.32
C VAL A 296 1.53 -1.29 4.70
N ASP A 297 2.35 -1.70 3.73
CA ASP A 297 3.81 -1.77 3.92
C ASP A 297 4.41 -0.39 3.64
N THR A 298 5.29 0.10 4.50
CA THR A 298 5.88 1.44 4.42
C THR A 298 7.40 1.40 4.37
N GLN A 299 8.00 2.29 3.58
CA GLN A 299 9.44 2.45 3.48
C GLN A 299 9.85 3.86 3.08
N SER A 300 10.79 4.45 3.81
CA SER A 300 11.42 5.73 3.46
C SER A 300 12.80 5.53 2.85
N SER A 301 13.05 6.12 1.69
CA SER A 301 14.33 5.97 0.97
C SER A 301 15.54 6.60 1.67
N VAL A 302 15.30 7.48 2.64
CA VAL A 302 16.35 8.12 3.45
C VAL A 302 16.78 7.25 4.64
N THR A 303 15.86 6.44 5.14
CA THR A 303 16.08 5.59 6.32
C THR A 303 16.39 4.15 5.93
N SER A 304 15.95 3.69 4.75
CA SER A 304 16.30 2.38 4.18
C SER A 304 17.76 2.31 3.72
N LYS A 305 18.38 3.45 3.39
CA LYS A 305 19.82 3.54 3.13
C LYS A 305 20.58 3.36 4.45
N GLY A 306 21.14 2.17 4.66
CA GLY A 306 22.08 1.90 5.75
C GLY A 306 23.30 2.84 5.71
N LEU A 307 24.14 2.78 6.75
CA LEU A 307 25.28 3.70 6.90
C LEU A 307 26.24 3.68 5.68
N PHE A 308 26.38 2.51 5.04
CA PHE A 308 27.19 2.31 3.84
C PHE A 308 26.57 2.95 2.57
N GLY A 309 25.25 2.85 2.40
CA GLY A 309 24.54 3.46 1.26
C GLY A 309 24.60 4.99 1.29
N LYS A 310 24.52 5.59 2.48
CA LYS A 310 24.69 7.04 2.67
C LYS A 310 26.10 7.54 2.35
N MET A 311 27.11 6.71 2.59
CA MET A 311 28.50 7.02 2.25
C MET A 311 28.74 6.91 0.75
N LEU A 312 28.16 5.89 0.09
CA LEU A 312 28.31 5.68 -1.35
C LEU A 312 27.66 6.79 -2.18
N ASP A 313 26.42 7.19 -1.86
CA ASP A 313 25.73 8.28 -2.57
C ASP A 313 26.50 9.62 -2.50
N LYS A 314 27.15 9.88 -1.36
CA LYS A 314 27.97 11.08 -1.15
C LYS A 314 29.23 11.09 -2.02
N VAL A 315 29.71 9.92 -2.45
CA VAL A 315 30.93 9.76 -3.26
C VAL A 315 30.59 9.62 -4.75
N THR A 316 29.45 9.02 -5.11
CA THR A 316 29.12 8.67 -6.51
C THR A 316 28.22 9.68 -7.21
N GLY A 317 27.57 10.62 -6.49
CA GLY A 317 26.70 11.62 -7.11
C GLY A 317 25.48 11.04 -7.85
N SER A 318 25.04 9.84 -7.47
CA SER A 318 23.92 9.13 -8.09
C SER A 318 22.63 9.96 -8.14
N SER A 319 21.89 9.88 -9.24
CA SER A 319 20.62 10.58 -9.49
C SER A 319 19.43 10.07 -8.64
N ASP A 320 19.62 9.04 -7.81
CA ASP A 320 18.62 8.49 -6.88
C ASP A 320 18.49 9.31 -5.57
N ASN A 321 18.67 10.62 -5.69
CA ASN A 321 18.85 11.57 -4.59
C ASN A 321 17.55 12.23 -4.11
N VAL A 322 16.42 12.03 -4.79
CA VAL A 322 15.13 12.61 -4.37
C VAL A 322 14.53 11.72 -3.27
N PRO A 323 14.40 12.22 -2.02
CA PRO A 323 13.76 11.47 -0.95
C PRO A 323 12.36 11.04 -1.35
N HIS A 324 11.91 9.89 -0.89
CA HIS A 324 10.53 9.45 -1.10
C HIS A 324 10.10 8.52 0.03
N PHE A 325 8.80 8.55 0.30
CA PHE A 325 8.14 7.63 1.22
C PHE A 325 7.21 6.74 0.40
N ASP A 326 7.49 5.45 0.36
CA ASP A 326 6.72 4.45 -0.38
C ASP A 326 5.73 3.78 0.58
N ALA A 327 4.48 3.62 0.14
CA ALA A 327 3.43 2.88 0.83
C ALA A 327 2.78 1.88 -0.13
N HIS A 328 2.77 0.60 0.22
CA HIS A 328 2.15 -0.46 -0.56
C HIS A 328 0.84 -0.89 0.10
N PHE A 329 -0.29 -0.47 -0.47
CA PHE A 329 -1.62 -0.80 0.00
C PHE A 329 -2.07 -2.14 -0.57
N MET A 330 -2.64 -2.99 0.27
CA MET A 330 -3.09 -4.34 -0.06
C MET A 330 -4.42 -4.60 0.64
N SER A 331 -5.53 -4.72 -0.10
CA SER A 331 -6.85 -4.99 0.44
C SER A 331 -7.39 -6.34 -0.02
N GLU A 332 -8.13 -7.01 0.85
CA GLU A 332 -8.69 -8.36 0.59
C GLU A 332 -9.69 -8.39 -0.58
N SER A 333 -10.45 -7.31 -0.78
CA SER A 333 -11.46 -7.20 -1.83
C SER A 333 -11.75 -5.74 -2.19
N GLY A 334 -12.82 -5.50 -2.96
CA GLY A 334 -13.13 -4.18 -3.51
C GLY A 334 -12.20 -3.82 -4.67
N LEU A 335 -12.34 -2.61 -5.19
CA LEU A 335 -11.50 -2.06 -6.24
C LEU A 335 -10.31 -1.26 -5.66
N VAL A 336 -9.34 -0.94 -6.51
CA VAL A 336 -8.37 0.12 -6.21
C VAL A 336 -9.10 1.45 -6.41
N ASP A 337 -9.26 2.25 -5.35
CA ASP A 337 -9.90 3.56 -5.41
C ASP A 337 -9.12 4.53 -4.55
N ILE A 338 -8.50 5.54 -5.15
CA ILE A 338 -7.57 6.44 -4.48
C ILE A 338 -7.97 7.88 -4.74
N PHE A 339 -8.18 8.65 -3.67
CA PHE A 339 -8.32 10.11 -3.76
C PHE A 339 -6.98 10.75 -3.40
N PHE A 340 -6.44 11.56 -4.30
CA PHE A 340 -5.21 12.31 -4.08
C PHE A 340 -5.51 13.78 -3.76
N PHE A 341 -5.05 14.20 -2.59
CA PHE A 341 -5.13 15.58 -2.12
C PHE A 341 -3.75 16.23 -2.31
N VAL A 342 -3.63 17.15 -3.27
CA VAL A 342 -2.33 17.73 -3.68
C VAL A 342 -1.87 18.93 -2.83
N GLY A 343 -2.63 19.28 -1.77
CA GLY A 343 -2.31 20.34 -0.83
C GLY A 343 -2.51 21.75 -1.41
N PRO A 344 -1.56 22.70 -1.23
CA PRO A 344 -0.17 22.48 -0.80
C PRO A 344 0.02 22.47 0.73
N THR A 345 -0.99 22.84 1.51
CA THR A 345 -0.94 22.89 2.98
C THR A 345 -1.67 21.72 3.63
N VAL A 346 -1.43 21.52 4.92
CA VAL A 346 -2.18 20.53 5.73
C VAL A 346 -3.62 21.00 6.03
N LYS A 347 -3.83 22.31 6.11
CA LYS A 347 -5.11 22.92 6.45
C LYS A 347 -6.14 22.83 5.34
#